data_AF-A0A2G2ZVB5-F1
#
_entry.id   AF-A0A2G2ZVB5-F1
#
_cell.length_a   1.000
_cell.length_b   1.000
_cell.length_c   1.000
_cell.angle_alpha   90.00
_cell.angle_beta   90.00
_cell.angle_gamma   90.00
#
_symmetry.space_group_name_H-M   'P 1'
#
loop_
_entity.id
_entity.type
_entity.pdbx_description
1 polymer ?
#
loop_
_entity_poly.entity_id
_entity_poly.type
_entity_poly.pdbx_seq_one_letter_code
_entity_poly.pdbx_strand_id
1 'polypeptide(L)'
;MAIFTKPKLLFLILILVSLFLASQCDEEENNNPYLFKSHRFTPQLRSKHGEFRVLDKFTDELFGGIEKYRVGVLEFEPVSFMHPHHFDAQLLLLTVRGTGTISIAEEDKKKSFNLEHGDILNISAGSTVYFINKDNKEKFSVYVLAKSVNVPGQFQEFFSAGGENAETFYRAFSSDILETAFNTPRDRLERLFGQQKQGIAIKASEEQIRAISQHASCSIKEKKGETGGPFSVLKERTLIGNRFGQYFEATPDRFQQLRDLDVAVGIMNINQGGMILPVYCTRATWLVMVAQGNGRLEMVSSRRHQRQGHKVVRGCLSVGDFFVIPAGHPITVVATGDSNLRMVGFGINGHNSRLNFLAGQQSIWRNVERGAKEMSFNMPAREVEEIFQNQNESYFVAAPKGGGRRGQQYVSSILDLVF
;
A
#
# COMPACT_ATOMS: atom_id res chain seq x y z
N MET A 1 -24.05 -32.57 48.27
CA MET A 1 -23.34 -31.35 47.80
C MET A 1 -22.69 -31.67 46.46
N ALA A 2 -23.33 -31.31 45.35
CA ALA A 2 -22.76 -31.46 44.02
C ALA A 2 -22.08 -30.14 43.61
N ILE A 3 -20.76 -30.15 43.49
CA ILE A 3 -19.98 -29.02 42.95
C ILE A 3 -19.97 -29.19 41.43
N PHE A 4 -20.94 -28.58 40.77
CA PHE A 4 -20.96 -28.41 39.31
C PHE A 4 -20.27 -27.08 38.98
N THR A 5 -18.95 -27.07 38.83
CA THR A 5 -18.21 -25.91 38.31
C THR A 5 -18.01 -26.03 36.81
N LYS A 6 -18.69 -25.11 36.12
CA LYS A 6 -19.13 -25.12 34.72
C LYS A 6 -17.99 -24.75 33.74
N PRO A 7 -17.49 -25.67 32.88
CA PRO A 7 -16.66 -25.31 31.74
C PRO A 7 -17.37 -24.34 30.77
N LYS A 8 -18.71 -24.36 30.74
CA LYS A 8 -19.54 -23.41 29.98
C LYS A 8 -19.42 -21.96 30.49
N LEU A 9 -19.18 -21.74 31.78
CA LEU A 9 -19.02 -20.39 32.35
C LEU A 9 -17.65 -19.80 32.00
N LEU A 10 -16.59 -20.63 32.00
CA LEU A 10 -15.25 -20.22 31.59
C LEU A 10 -15.20 -19.85 30.10
N PHE A 11 -15.89 -20.63 29.25
CA PHE A 11 -16.01 -20.35 27.82
C PHE A 11 -16.80 -19.06 27.54
N LEU A 12 -17.89 -18.83 28.27
CA LEU A 12 -18.66 -17.59 28.18
C LEU A 12 -17.85 -16.37 28.64
N ILE A 13 -17.04 -16.50 29.70
CA ILE A 13 -16.12 -15.44 30.16
C ILE A 13 -15.03 -15.18 29.11
N LEU A 14 -14.48 -16.21 28.48
CA LEU A 14 -13.50 -16.05 27.39
C LEU A 14 -14.10 -15.33 26.18
N ILE A 15 -15.33 -15.68 25.79
CA ILE A 15 -16.06 -15.00 24.71
C ILE A 15 -16.36 -13.55 25.10
N LEU A 16 -16.82 -13.30 26.33
CA LEU A 16 -17.12 -11.95 26.81
C LEU A 16 -15.85 -11.11 26.93
N VAL A 17 -14.72 -11.67 27.34
CA VAL A 17 -13.42 -10.99 27.37
C VAL A 17 -12.90 -10.73 25.95
N SER A 18 -13.06 -11.66 25.01
CA SER A 18 -12.71 -11.41 23.60
C SER A 18 -13.60 -10.34 22.97
N LEU A 19 -14.90 -10.33 23.28
CA LEU A 19 -15.84 -9.31 22.84
C LEU A 19 -15.56 -7.96 23.51
N PHE A 20 -15.14 -7.94 24.78
CA PHE A 20 -14.79 -6.72 25.49
C PHE A 20 -13.46 -6.13 25.02
N LEU A 21 -12.48 -6.97 24.68
CA LEU A 21 -11.21 -6.55 24.06
C LEU A 21 -11.42 -6.07 22.62
N ALA A 22 -12.30 -6.73 21.84
CA ALA A 22 -12.73 -6.23 20.54
C ALA A 22 -13.46 -4.88 20.67
N SER A 23 -14.36 -4.77 21.65
CA SER A 23 -15.14 -3.55 21.93
C SER A 23 -14.29 -2.36 22.40
N GLN A 24 -13.23 -2.58 23.18
CA GLN A 24 -12.29 -1.50 23.56
C GLN A 24 -11.41 -1.04 22.39
N CYS A 25 -11.09 -1.93 21.44
CA CYS A 25 -10.41 -1.56 20.20
C CYS A 25 -11.35 -0.78 19.26
N ASP A 26 -12.62 -1.19 19.14
CA ASP A 26 -13.60 -0.54 18.25
C ASP A 26 -13.94 0.91 18.67
N GLU A 27 -14.00 1.21 19.97
CA GLU A 27 -14.31 2.56 20.46
C GLU A 27 -13.15 3.57 20.29
N GLU A 28 -11.88 3.16 20.46
CA GLU A 28 -10.71 4.02 20.17
C GLU A 28 -10.41 4.12 18.66
N GLU A 29 -10.69 3.06 17.88
CA GLU A 29 -10.48 3.02 16.42
C GLU A 29 -11.38 4.00 15.65
N ASN A 30 -12.63 4.18 16.07
CA ASN A 30 -13.57 5.12 15.42
C ASN A 30 -13.13 6.60 15.50
N ASN A 31 -12.12 6.93 16.31
CA ASN A 31 -11.57 8.27 16.48
C ASN A 31 -10.14 8.44 15.95
N ASN A 32 -9.61 7.46 15.21
CA ASN A 32 -8.28 7.55 14.59
C ASN A 32 -8.40 8.11 13.16
N PRO A 33 -8.08 9.40 12.91
CA PRO A 33 -8.20 9.98 11.57
C PRO A 33 -7.16 9.45 10.59
N TYR A 34 -6.12 8.75 11.08
CA TYR A 34 -5.00 8.27 10.28
C TYR A 34 -5.18 6.84 9.78
N LEU A 35 -6.19 6.11 10.25
CA LEU A 35 -6.45 4.71 9.89
C LEU A 35 -7.73 4.60 9.06
N PHE A 36 -7.63 3.96 7.91
CA PHE A 36 -8.70 3.74 6.97
C PHE A 36 -8.82 2.23 6.73
N LYS A 37 -9.90 1.64 7.23
CA LYS A 37 -10.15 0.21 7.05
C LYS A 37 -10.38 -0.11 5.57
N SER A 38 -10.06 -1.34 5.17
CA SER A 38 -10.18 -1.80 3.77
C SER A 38 -11.53 -1.50 3.09
N HIS A 39 -12.64 -1.52 3.83
CA HIS A 39 -13.98 -1.20 3.32
C HIS A 39 -14.18 0.28 2.93
N ARG A 40 -13.28 1.18 3.32
CA ARG A 40 -13.28 2.61 2.93
C ARG A 40 -12.78 2.82 1.49
N PHE A 41 -12.19 1.80 0.87
CA PHE A 41 -11.84 1.84 -0.55
C PHE A 41 -13.08 1.56 -1.38
N THR A 42 -13.48 2.53 -2.19
CA THR A 42 -14.65 2.39 -3.05
C THR A 42 -14.25 1.91 -4.44
N PRO A 43 -14.99 0.96 -5.03
CA PRO A 43 -14.72 0.52 -6.39
C PRO A 43 -15.01 1.69 -7.34
N GLN A 44 -13.97 2.22 -7.98
CA GLN A 44 -14.12 3.19 -9.06
C GLN A 44 -14.40 2.46 -10.37
N LEU A 45 -13.74 1.31 -10.55
CA LEU A 45 -13.90 0.46 -11.72
C LEU A 45 -14.10 -0.97 -11.27
N ARG A 46 -15.04 -1.67 -11.91
CA ARG A 46 -15.35 -3.05 -11.56
C ARG A 46 -15.83 -3.86 -12.75
N SER A 47 -15.27 -5.04 -12.90
CA SER A 47 -15.79 -6.10 -13.76
C SER A 47 -15.64 -7.46 -13.07
N LYS A 48 -15.99 -8.54 -13.77
CA LYS A 48 -15.77 -9.91 -13.29
C LYS A 48 -14.29 -10.32 -13.24
N HIS A 49 -13.42 -9.61 -13.95
CA HIS A 49 -12.01 -10.01 -14.16
C HIS A 49 -11.00 -8.97 -13.66
N GLY A 50 -11.47 -7.83 -13.18
CA GLY A 50 -10.61 -6.83 -12.58
C GLY A 50 -11.41 -5.78 -11.80
N GLU A 51 -10.74 -5.18 -10.84
CA GLU A 51 -11.32 -4.14 -9.99
C GLU A 51 -10.25 -3.10 -9.66
N PHE A 52 -10.64 -1.83 -9.69
CA PHE A 52 -9.84 -0.74 -9.17
C PHE A 52 -10.58 -0.08 -8.02
N ARG A 53 -10.07 -0.27 -6.80
CA ARG A 53 -10.62 0.32 -5.59
C ARG A 53 -9.75 1.48 -5.17
N VAL A 54 -10.35 2.63 -4.88
CA VAL A 54 -9.61 3.87 -4.55
C VAL A 54 -10.11 4.39 -3.21
N LEU A 55 -9.18 4.80 -2.35
CA LEU A 55 -9.52 5.44 -1.09
C LEU A 55 -10.16 6.81 -1.35
N ASP A 56 -11.21 7.15 -0.59
CA ASP A 56 -11.80 8.49 -0.62
C ASP A 56 -10.75 9.61 -0.49
N LYS A 57 -11.08 10.79 -0.99
CA LYS A 57 -10.18 11.96 -0.91
C LYS A 57 -9.82 12.26 0.53
N PHE A 58 -8.59 12.72 0.74
CA PHE A 58 -8.16 13.24 2.03
C PHE A 58 -8.78 14.63 2.27
N THR A 59 -9.95 14.68 2.91
CA THR A 59 -10.72 15.91 3.14
C THR A 59 -10.49 16.55 4.50
N ASP A 60 -9.90 15.83 5.46
CA ASP A 60 -9.53 16.37 6.77
C ASP A 60 -8.38 17.37 6.61
N GLU A 61 -8.44 18.50 7.32
CA GLU A 61 -7.38 19.53 7.34
C GLU A 61 -6.01 18.96 7.74
N LEU A 62 -6.00 17.88 8.53
CA LEU A 62 -4.78 17.13 8.89
C LEU A 62 -3.99 16.65 7.66
N PHE A 63 -4.66 16.45 6.53
CA PHE A 63 -4.10 15.88 5.31
C PHE A 63 -3.95 16.89 4.17
N GLY A 64 -4.05 18.20 4.44
CA GLY A 64 -3.87 19.22 3.39
C GLY A 64 -2.52 19.12 2.66
N GLY A 65 -1.47 18.61 3.31
CA GLY A 65 -0.17 18.37 2.68
C GLY A 65 -0.12 17.23 1.65
N ILE A 66 -1.17 16.39 1.58
CA ILE A 66 -1.27 15.24 0.68
C ILE A 66 -2.56 15.26 -0.17
N GLU A 67 -3.28 16.39 -0.23
CA GLU A 67 -4.56 16.53 -0.93
C GLU A 67 -4.52 16.12 -2.42
N LYS A 68 -3.36 16.29 -3.07
CA LYS A 68 -3.15 15.99 -4.49
C LYS A 68 -2.99 14.51 -4.79
N TYR A 69 -2.79 13.71 -3.75
CA TYR A 69 -2.50 12.29 -3.86
C TYR A 69 -3.74 11.46 -3.57
N ARG A 70 -3.87 10.37 -4.31
CA ARG A 70 -4.87 9.32 -4.08
C ARG A 70 -4.16 7.98 -4.10
N VAL A 71 -4.70 7.04 -3.33
CA VAL A 71 -4.18 5.67 -3.28
C VAL A 71 -5.27 4.71 -3.67
N GLY A 72 -4.89 3.64 -4.35
CA GLY A 72 -5.82 2.60 -4.78
C GLY A 72 -5.14 1.25 -4.91
N VAL A 73 -5.96 0.22 -5.04
CA VAL A 73 -5.54 -1.15 -5.29
C VAL A 73 -6.19 -1.60 -6.58
N LEU A 74 -5.37 -1.99 -7.54
CA LEU A 74 -5.79 -2.58 -8.79
C LEU A 74 -5.59 -4.09 -8.69
N GLU A 75 -6.65 -4.85 -8.90
CA GLU A 75 -6.65 -6.31 -8.82
C GLU A 75 -7.16 -6.93 -10.10
N PHE A 76 -6.51 -8.02 -10.51
CA PHE A 76 -6.81 -8.75 -11.72
C PHE A 76 -6.96 -10.23 -11.41
N GLU A 77 -8.04 -10.83 -11.90
CA GLU A 77 -8.24 -12.27 -11.83
C GLU A 77 -7.23 -13.01 -12.72
N PRO A 78 -7.01 -14.32 -12.53
CA PRO A 78 -6.21 -15.12 -13.44
C PRO A 78 -6.73 -15.01 -14.88
N VAL A 79 -5.81 -15.00 -15.84
CA VAL A 79 -6.11 -15.00 -17.29
C VAL A 79 -7.03 -13.84 -17.70
N SER A 80 -6.68 -12.62 -17.29
CA SER A 80 -7.46 -11.41 -17.54
C SER A 80 -6.72 -10.37 -18.38
N PHE A 81 -7.49 -9.55 -19.10
CA PHE A 81 -7.00 -8.39 -19.86
C PHE A 81 -7.82 -7.14 -19.50
N MET A 82 -7.15 -6.05 -19.16
CA MET A 82 -7.78 -4.73 -18.97
C MET A 82 -7.66 -3.90 -20.24
N HIS A 83 -8.75 -3.25 -20.64
CA HIS A 83 -8.79 -2.48 -21.88
C HIS A 83 -7.84 -1.27 -21.85
N PRO A 84 -7.29 -0.86 -23.02
CA PRO A 84 -6.57 0.40 -23.16
C PRO A 84 -7.34 1.61 -22.61
N HIS A 85 -6.70 2.30 -21.67
CA HIS A 85 -7.21 3.51 -21.02
C HIS A 85 -6.04 4.40 -20.59
N HIS A 86 -6.32 5.66 -20.28
CA HIS A 86 -5.36 6.56 -19.63
C HIS A 86 -6.01 7.30 -18.47
N PHE A 87 -5.18 7.87 -17.59
CA PHE A 87 -5.64 8.72 -16.50
C PHE A 87 -5.09 10.14 -16.67
N ASP A 88 -5.85 11.14 -16.22
CA ASP A 88 -5.37 12.51 -16.04
C ASP A 88 -4.59 12.68 -14.71
N ALA A 89 -3.79 11.68 -14.36
CA ALA A 89 -2.95 11.66 -13.19
C ALA A 89 -1.64 10.92 -13.48
N GLN A 90 -0.56 11.39 -12.87
CA GLN A 90 0.68 10.62 -12.85
C GLN A 90 0.52 9.45 -11.88
N LEU A 91 0.86 8.24 -12.32
CA LEU A 91 0.71 7.03 -11.52
C LEU A 91 2.07 6.44 -11.14
N LEU A 92 2.19 6.01 -9.89
CA LEU A 92 3.29 5.18 -9.44
C LEU A 92 2.72 3.85 -8.98
N LEU A 93 3.09 2.78 -9.69
CA LEU A 93 2.63 1.43 -9.44
C LEU A 93 3.66 0.69 -8.58
N LEU A 94 3.20 -0.06 -7.59
CA LEU A 94 3.99 -1.04 -6.85
C LEU A 94 3.29 -2.39 -6.92
N THR A 95 3.93 -3.39 -7.52
CA THR A 95 3.37 -4.75 -7.60
C THR A 95 3.43 -5.42 -6.23
N VAL A 96 2.26 -5.73 -5.67
CA VAL A 96 2.12 -6.32 -4.33
C VAL A 96 1.98 -7.83 -4.38
N ARG A 97 1.36 -8.39 -5.42
CA ARG A 97 1.18 -9.84 -5.56
C ARG A 97 1.07 -10.27 -7.02
N GLY A 98 1.52 -11.49 -7.30
CA GLY A 98 1.43 -12.11 -8.61
C GLY A 98 2.38 -11.51 -9.64
N THR A 99 2.15 -11.87 -10.90
CA THR A 99 2.88 -11.34 -12.04
C THR A 99 1.90 -10.84 -13.10
N GLY A 100 2.29 -9.78 -13.80
CA GLY A 100 1.46 -9.19 -14.85
C GLY A 100 2.32 -8.59 -15.95
N THR A 101 1.70 -8.32 -17.09
CA THR A 101 2.32 -7.54 -18.15
C THR A 101 1.58 -6.22 -18.26
N ILE A 102 2.32 -5.11 -18.23
CA ILE A 102 1.79 -3.80 -18.59
C ILE A 102 2.36 -3.39 -19.94
N SER A 103 1.52 -2.81 -20.78
CA SER A 103 1.93 -2.18 -22.02
C SER A 103 1.51 -0.72 -22.02
N ILE A 104 2.42 0.14 -22.44
CA ILE A 104 2.26 1.59 -22.53
C ILE A 104 2.37 1.96 -24.00
N ALA A 105 1.30 2.51 -24.55
CA ALA A 105 1.21 3.04 -25.90
C ALA A 105 1.21 4.56 -25.85
N GLU A 106 2.24 5.16 -26.45
CA GLU A 106 2.38 6.59 -26.70
C GLU A 106 2.31 6.81 -28.23
N GLU A 107 2.27 8.07 -28.67
CA GLU A 107 2.04 8.42 -30.09
C GLU A 107 3.08 7.80 -31.05
N ASP A 108 4.35 7.78 -30.64
CA ASP A 108 5.49 7.35 -31.45
C ASP A 108 6.10 6.02 -30.99
N LYS A 109 5.68 5.50 -29.84
CA LYS A 109 6.34 4.36 -29.18
C LYS A 109 5.36 3.46 -28.45
N LYS A 110 5.72 2.18 -28.41
CA LYS A 110 5.11 1.18 -27.52
C LYS A 110 6.19 0.55 -26.65
N LYS A 111 5.95 0.51 -25.34
CA LYS A 111 6.78 -0.25 -24.39
C LYS A 111 5.92 -1.26 -23.65
N SER A 112 6.50 -2.41 -23.35
CA SER A 112 5.82 -3.50 -22.65
C SER A 112 6.76 -4.13 -21.63
N PHE A 113 6.28 -4.27 -20.40
CA PHE A 113 7.07 -4.72 -19.26
C PHE A 113 6.37 -5.87 -18.54
N ASN A 114 7.12 -6.90 -18.17
CA ASN A 114 6.66 -7.89 -17.20
C ASN A 114 6.94 -7.32 -15.80
N LEU A 115 5.91 -7.34 -14.95
CA LEU A 115 5.94 -6.89 -13.58
C LEU A 115 5.88 -8.08 -12.63
N GLU A 116 6.74 -8.08 -11.64
CA GLU A 116 6.82 -9.07 -10.56
C GLU A 116 6.70 -8.38 -9.19
N HIS A 117 6.52 -9.18 -8.14
CA HIS A 117 6.43 -8.66 -6.78
C HIS A 117 7.60 -7.73 -6.41
N GLY A 118 7.27 -6.53 -5.93
CA GLY A 118 8.23 -5.49 -5.57
C GLY A 118 8.71 -4.61 -6.72
N ASP A 119 8.24 -4.84 -7.95
CA ASP A 119 8.51 -3.94 -9.07
C ASP A 119 7.72 -2.63 -8.93
N ILE A 120 8.40 -1.53 -9.24
CA ILE A 120 7.90 -0.17 -9.25
C ILE A 120 7.92 0.35 -10.67
N LEU A 121 6.84 0.97 -11.12
CA LEU A 121 6.75 1.60 -12.43
C LEU A 121 6.07 2.96 -12.33
N ASN A 122 6.74 4.00 -12.84
CA ASN A 122 6.17 5.33 -13.00
C ASN A 122 5.51 5.43 -14.39
N ILE A 123 4.28 5.91 -14.43
CA ILE A 123 3.49 6.11 -15.63
C ILE A 123 3.09 7.59 -15.69
N SER A 124 3.48 8.24 -16.78
CA SER A 124 3.13 9.63 -17.04
C SER A 124 1.61 9.81 -17.18
N ALA A 125 1.12 10.98 -16.77
CA ALA A 125 -0.28 11.34 -17.01
C ALA A 125 -0.59 11.31 -18.51
N GLY A 126 -1.74 10.74 -18.88
CA GLY A 126 -2.17 10.62 -20.27
C GLY A 126 -1.58 9.45 -21.06
N SER A 127 -0.59 8.71 -20.53
CA SER A 127 -0.07 7.51 -21.20
C SER A 127 -1.16 6.43 -21.29
N THR A 128 -1.44 5.92 -22.51
CA THR A 128 -2.43 4.86 -22.69
C THR A 128 -1.82 3.52 -22.25
N VAL A 129 -2.45 2.86 -21.29
CA VAL A 129 -1.99 1.61 -20.70
C VAL A 129 -3.02 0.50 -20.82
N TYR A 130 -2.54 -0.74 -20.87
CA TYR A 130 -3.35 -1.93 -20.68
C TYR A 130 -2.57 -2.99 -19.91
N PHE A 131 -3.31 -3.85 -19.21
CA PHE A 131 -2.76 -4.86 -18.32
C PHE A 131 -3.18 -6.27 -18.73
N ILE A 132 -2.29 -7.22 -18.49
CA ILE A 132 -2.54 -8.65 -18.67
C ILE A 132 -2.11 -9.38 -17.40
N ASN A 133 -3.01 -10.16 -16.82
CA ASN A 133 -2.62 -11.23 -15.92
C ASN A 133 -2.56 -12.53 -16.73
N LYS A 134 -1.34 -13.03 -16.93
CA LYS A 134 -1.10 -14.28 -17.68
C LYS A 134 -1.12 -15.53 -16.81
N ASP A 135 -1.14 -15.36 -15.49
CA ASP A 135 -1.16 -16.47 -14.55
C ASP A 135 -2.54 -17.15 -14.57
N ASN A 136 -2.56 -18.48 -14.41
CA ASN A 136 -3.79 -19.28 -14.45
C ASN A 136 -4.37 -19.56 -13.06
N LYS A 137 -3.69 -19.17 -11.99
CA LYS A 137 -4.07 -19.45 -10.59
C LYS A 137 -3.97 -18.22 -9.71
N GLU A 138 -2.93 -17.41 -9.88
CA GLU A 138 -2.66 -16.28 -9.01
C GLU A 138 -3.29 -14.98 -9.51
N LYS A 139 -3.88 -14.23 -8.59
CA LYS A 139 -4.31 -12.85 -8.86
C LYS A 139 -3.09 -11.93 -8.97
N PHE A 140 -3.18 -10.96 -9.85
CA PHE A 140 -2.19 -9.89 -9.96
C PHE A 140 -2.73 -8.64 -9.25
N SER A 141 -1.98 -8.13 -8.27
CA SER A 141 -2.38 -7.00 -7.43
C SER A 141 -1.30 -5.92 -7.40
N VAL A 142 -1.74 -4.68 -7.63
CA VAL A 142 -0.88 -3.49 -7.72
C VAL A 142 -1.41 -2.42 -6.78
N TYR A 143 -0.53 -1.91 -5.93
CA TYR A 143 -0.79 -0.72 -5.12
C TYR A 143 -0.41 0.52 -5.92
N VAL A 144 -1.35 1.46 -6.02
CA VAL A 144 -1.28 2.60 -6.94
C VAL A 144 -1.27 3.88 -6.13
N LEU A 145 -0.28 4.74 -6.40
CA LEU A 145 -0.32 6.15 -6.04
C LEU A 145 -0.67 6.96 -7.28
N ALA A 146 -1.71 7.78 -7.21
CA ALA A 146 -2.06 8.73 -8.25
C ALA A 146 -1.84 10.16 -7.75
N LYS A 147 -1.15 10.99 -8.54
CA LYS A 147 -1.01 12.43 -8.32
C LYS A 147 -1.79 13.18 -9.38
N SER A 148 -2.84 13.88 -8.96
CA SER A 148 -3.72 14.66 -9.84
C SER A 148 -2.94 15.78 -10.54
N VAL A 149 -3.17 15.98 -11.84
CA VAL A 149 -2.60 17.12 -12.59
C VAL A 149 -3.60 18.27 -12.76
N ASN A 150 -4.90 17.98 -12.63
CA ASN A 150 -6.01 18.93 -12.75
C ASN A 150 -6.42 19.44 -11.35
N VAL A 151 -7.60 19.05 -10.88
CA VAL A 151 -8.10 19.44 -9.55
C VAL A 151 -7.45 18.58 -8.47
N PRO A 152 -6.90 19.16 -7.38
CA PRO A 152 -6.27 18.41 -6.30
C PRO A 152 -7.12 17.22 -5.81
N GLY A 153 -6.52 16.03 -5.84
CA GLY A 153 -7.13 14.79 -5.36
C GLY A 153 -8.21 14.23 -6.28
N GLN A 154 -8.41 14.81 -7.46
CA GLN A 154 -9.32 14.30 -8.49
C GLN A 154 -8.53 13.77 -9.66
N PHE A 155 -8.97 12.63 -10.16
CA PHE A 155 -8.51 12.07 -11.41
C PHE A 155 -9.65 11.27 -12.03
N GLN A 156 -9.60 11.10 -13.34
CA GLN A 156 -10.56 10.39 -14.16
C GLN A 156 -9.82 9.41 -15.06
N GLU A 157 -10.52 8.34 -15.38
CA GLU A 157 -10.08 7.36 -16.37
C GLU A 157 -10.77 7.63 -17.70
N PHE A 158 -10.02 7.47 -18.78
CA PHE A 158 -10.50 7.66 -20.14
C PHE A 158 -10.26 6.38 -20.94
N PHE A 159 -11.31 5.60 -21.15
CA PHE A 159 -11.25 4.38 -21.96
C PHE A 159 -11.20 4.70 -23.46
N SER A 160 -10.03 4.47 -24.06
CA SER A 160 -9.85 4.56 -25.52
C SER A 160 -10.32 3.30 -26.22
N ALA A 161 -10.21 2.15 -25.56
CA ALA A 161 -10.80 0.90 -25.99
C ALA A 161 -12.01 0.54 -25.12
N GLY A 162 -12.96 -0.16 -25.69
CA GLY A 162 -14.22 -0.46 -25.03
C GLY A 162 -15.37 -0.42 -26.03
N GLY A 163 -16.56 -0.19 -25.52
CA GLY A 163 -17.76 -0.13 -26.33
C GLY A 163 -18.88 0.54 -25.53
N GLU A 164 -19.91 -0.22 -25.19
CA GLU A 164 -20.96 0.24 -24.27
C GLU A 164 -20.53 0.05 -22.80
N ASN A 165 -19.71 -0.97 -22.52
CA ASN A 165 -19.20 -1.23 -21.17
C ASN A 165 -17.84 -1.96 -21.26
N ALA A 166 -16.70 -1.33 -20.94
CA ALA A 166 -16.51 0.07 -20.53
C ALA A 166 -16.86 1.07 -21.66
N GLU A 167 -17.55 2.17 -21.32
CA GLU A 167 -17.91 3.17 -22.33
C GLU A 167 -16.66 3.87 -22.86
N THR A 168 -16.43 3.77 -24.17
CA THR A 168 -15.30 4.46 -24.80
C THR A 168 -15.62 5.94 -25.04
N PHE A 169 -14.67 6.83 -24.75
CA PHE A 169 -14.86 8.26 -24.96
C PHE A 169 -15.10 8.64 -26.43
N TYR A 170 -14.77 7.76 -27.39
CA TYR A 170 -15.08 8.01 -28.80
C TYR A 170 -16.58 8.22 -29.03
N ARG A 171 -17.44 7.59 -28.22
CA ARG A 171 -18.91 7.72 -28.32
C ARG A 171 -19.42 9.11 -27.93
N ALA A 172 -18.61 9.93 -27.26
CA ALA A 172 -18.96 11.30 -26.91
C ALA A 172 -18.78 12.30 -28.06
N PHE A 173 -17.98 11.95 -29.09
CA PHE A 173 -17.83 12.80 -30.28
C PHE A 173 -19.00 12.63 -31.24
N SER A 174 -19.32 13.69 -31.97
CA SER A 174 -20.37 13.64 -32.98
C SER A 174 -19.98 12.74 -34.15
N SER A 175 -20.98 12.11 -34.78
CA SER A 175 -20.75 11.10 -35.82
C SER A 175 -20.03 11.66 -37.03
N ASP A 176 -20.33 12.90 -37.43
CA ASP A 176 -19.67 13.60 -38.54
C ASP A 176 -18.17 13.82 -38.29
N ILE A 177 -17.79 14.14 -37.04
CA ILE A 177 -16.38 14.25 -36.63
C ILE A 177 -15.71 12.88 -36.72
N LEU A 178 -16.33 11.81 -36.20
CA LEU A 178 -15.75 10.47 -36.22
C LEU A 178 -15.62 9.92 -37.64
N GLU A 179 -16.64 10.09 -38.49
CA GLU A 179 -16.62 9.68 -39.89
C GLU A 179 -15.48 10.37 -40.64
N THR A 180 -15.29 11.67 -40.41
CA THR A 180 -14.20 12.46 -40.99
C THR A 180 -12.85 12.01 -40.45
N ALA A 181 -12.70 11.87 -39.13
CA ALA A 181 -11.45 11.54 -38.46
C ALA A 181 -10.95 10.13 -38.82
N PHE A 182 -11.84 9.14 -38.89
CA PHE A 182 -11.50 7.76 -39.25
C PHE A 182 -11.64 7.47 -40.75
N ASN A 183 -12.11 8.43 -41.55
CA ASN A 183 -12.44 8.26 -42.96
C ASN A 183 -13.26 6.96 -43.20
N THR A 184 -14.26 6.75 -42.37
CA THR A 184 -15.01 5.48 -42.29
C THR A 184 -16.50 5.76 -42.11
N PRO A 185 -17.39 5.04 -42.83
CA PRO A 185 -18.84 5.20 -42.68
C PRO A 185 -19.34 4.98 -41.25
N ARG A 186 -20.36 5.76 -40.87
CA ARG A 186 -20.98 5.76 -39.54
C ARG A 186 -21.31 4.38 -38.99
N ASP A 187 -21.97 3.56 -39.80
CA ASP A 187 -22.47 2.23 -39.44
C ASP A 187 -21.33 1.30 -39.01
N ARG A 188 -20.15 1.42 -39.64
CA ARG A 188 -18.96 0.66 -39.26
C ARG A 188 -18.37 1.14 -37.94
N LEU A 189 -18.37 2.45 -37.68
CA LEU A 189 -17.86 3.04 -36.44
C LEU A 189 -18.79 2.73 -35.24
N GLU A 190 -20.10 2.84 -35.43
CA GLU A 190 -21.08 2.43 -34.43
C GLU A 190 -20.95 0.94 -34.10
N ARG A 191 -20.67 0.10 -35.10
CA ARG A 191 -20.38 -1.31 -34.88
C ARG A 191 -19.11 -1.49 -34.06
N LEU A 192 -18.02 -0.80 -34.40
CA LEU A 192 -16.72 -0.88 -33.73
C LEU A 192 -16.83 -0.50 -32.24
N PHE A 193 -17.40 0.67 -31.94
CA PHE A 193 -17.55 1.19 -30.58
C PHE A 193 -18.80 0.68 -29.85
N GLY A 194 -19.50 -0.32 -30.40
CA GLY A 194 -20.67 -0.96 -29.81
C GLY A 194 -20.50 -2.45 -29.49
N GLN A 195 -19.45 -3.11 -29.99
CA GLN A 195 -19.28 -4.56 -29.78
C GLN A 195 -18.94 -4.94 -28.34
N GLN A 196 -18.10 -4.16 -27.66
CA GLN A 196 -17.58 -4.52 -26.34
C GLN A 196 -18.56 -4.14 -25.23
N LYS A 197 -18.94 -5.12 -24.40
CA LYS A 197 -19.92 -4.98 -23.30
C LYS A 197 -19.51 -5.71 -22.01
N GLN A 198 -18.33 -6.32 -21.98
CA GLN A 198 -17.91 -7.23 -20.91
C GLN A 198 -17.25 -6.51 -19.71
N GLY A 199 -17.18 -5.18 -19.73
CA GLY A 199 -16.64 -4.35 -18.66
C GLY A 199 -15.19 -3.91 -18.89
N ILE A 200 -14.58 -3.31 -17.86
CA ILE A 200 -13.23 -2.73 -17.91
C ILE A 200 -12.11 -3.76 -18.12
N ALA A 201 -12.35 -4.99 -17.65
CA ALA A 201 -11.44 -6.12 -17.76
C ALA A 201 -12.21 -7.37 -18.12
N ILE A 202 -11.63 -8.18 -19.00
CA ILE A 202 -12.25 -9.35 -19.62
C ILE A 202 -11.36 -10.58 -19.46
N LYS A 203 -11.92 -11.77 -19.67
CA LYS A 203 -11.13 -12.99 -19.80
C LYS A 203 -10.36 -12.94 -21.13
N ALA A 204 -9.08 -13.26 -21.09
CA ALA A 204 -8.26 -13.43 -22.30
C ALA A 204 -8.10 -14.92 -22.62
N SER A 205 -7.89 -15.26 -23.90
CA SER A 205 -7.47 -16.61 -24.28
C SER A 205 -5.96 -16.78 -24.09
N GLU A 206 -5.49 -18.02 -23.93
CA GLU A 206 -4.06 -18.28 -23.84
C GLU A 206 -3.30 -17.81 -25.09
N GLU A 207 -3.89 -17.97 -26.27
CA GLU A 207 -3.31 -17.52 -27.55
C GLU A 207 -3.17 -16.01 -27.58
N GLN A 208 -4.19 -15.27 -27.13
CA GLN A 208 -4.15 -13.80 -27.04
C GLN A 208 -3.06 -13.33 -26.07
N ILE A 209 -2.97 -13.97 -24.89
CA ILE A 209 -1.94 -13.65 -23.89
C ILE A 209 -0.55 -13.92 -24.46
N ARG A 210 -0.35 -15.05 -25.14
CA ARG A 210 0.94 -15.40 -25.77
C ARG A 210 1.31 -14.40 -26.86
N ALA A 211 0.38 -14.03 -27.74
CA ALA A 211 0.62 -13.07 -28.81
C ALA A 211 1.02 -11.69 -28.27
N ILE A 212 0.37 -11.20 -27.21
CA ILE A 212 0.71 -9.90 -26.63
C ILE A 212 2.02 -9.97 -25.85
N SER A 213 2.25 -11.07 -25.12
CA SER A 213 3.45 -11.26 -24.29
C SER A 213 4.72 -11.51 -25.11
N GLN A 214 4.62 -12.02 -26.35
CA GLN A 214 5.77 -12.18 -27.25
C GLN A 214 6.47 -10.85 -27.55
N HIS A 215 5.71 -9.74 -27.53
CA HIS A 215 6.24 -8.39 -27.72
C HIS A 215 6.53 -7.66 -26.40
N ALA A 216 6.43 -8.34 -25.25
CA ALA A 216 6.89 -7.83 -23.96
C ALA A 216 8.41 -7.95 -23.86
N SER A 217 9.11 -7.16 -24.67
CA SER A 217 10.54 -7.31 -24.95
C SER A 217 11.44 -6.38 -24.13
N CYS A 218 10.96 -5.79 -23.02
CA CYS A 218 11.83 -5.13 -22.05
C CYS A 218 12.01 -6.03 -20.82
N SER A 219 12.90 -7.02 -20.94
CA SER A 219 13.56 -7.62 -19.78
C SER A 219 14.27 -6.49 -19.01
N ILE A 220 14.34 -6.57 -17.68
CA ILE A 220 14.99 -5.61 -16.74
C ILE A 220 16.46 -5.25 -17.07
N LYS A 221 17.02 -5.81 -18.14
CA LYS A 221 18.25 -5.33 -18.77
C LYS A 221 17.96 -4.07 -19.60
N GLU A 222 17.63 -2.97 -18.93
CA GLU A 222 17.79 -1.65 -19.52
C GLU A 222 19.23 -1.55 -20.06
N LYS A 223 19.38 -1.17 -21.32
CA LYS A 223 20.60 -0.50 -21.78
C LYS A 223 20.86 0.62 -20.79
N LYS A 224 22.06 0.69 -20.20
CA LYS A 224 22.51 1.81 -19.36
C LYS A 224 22.08 3.13 -20.04
N GLY A 225 21.08 3.81 -19.47
CA GLY A 225 20.61 5.12 -19.95
C GLY A 225 19.15 5.21 -20.41
N GLU A 226 18.39 4.12 -20.58
CA GLU A 226 16.95 4.22 -20.85
C GLU A 226 16.17 4.45 -19.56
N THR A 227 15.95 5.70 -19.17
CA THR A 227 15.10 6.07 -18.03
C THR A 227 13.63 5.77 -18.34
N GLY A 228 13.05 4.70 -17.80
CA GLY A 228 11.59 4.54 -17.78
C GLY A 228 11.02 3.12 -17.70
N GLY A 229 11.84 2.06 -17.53
CA GLY A 229 11.35 0.72 -17.21
C GLY A 229 11.09 0.53 -15.71
N PRO A 230 10.50 -0.62 -15.33
CA PRO A 230 10.30 -0.96 -13.93
C PRO A 230 11.63 -1.29 -13.23
N PHE A 231 11.69 -0.98 -11.95
CA PHE A 231 12.80 -1.38 -11.08
C PHE A 231 12.26 -2.01 -9.80
N SER A 232 13.00 -2.92 -9.19
CA SER A 232 12.52 -3.68 -8.04
C SER A 232 13.10 -3.12 -6.73
N VAL A 233 12.25 -2.76 -5.78
CA VAL A 233 12.68 -2.35 -4.43
C VAL A 233 13.27 -3.51 -3.65
N LEU A 234 12.91 -4.75 -3.97
CA LEU A 234 13.43 -5.96 -3.30
C LEU A 234 14.83 -6.37 -3.77
N LYS A 235 15.29 -5.84 -4.91
CA LYS A 235 16.68 -6.02 -5.38
C LYS A 235 17.65 -5.08 -4.68
N GLU A 236 17.15 -4.10 -3.95
CA GLU A 236 17.95 -3.20 -3.15
C GLU A 236 18.44 -3.85 -1.87
N ARG A 237 19.59 -3.37 -1.37
CA ARG A 237 20.04 -3.73 -0.03
C ARG A 237 19.01 -3.22 0.98
N THR A 238 18.67 -4.06 1.96
CA THR A 238 17.84 -3.64 3.09
C THR A 238 18.40 -2.37 3.72
N LEU A 239 17.56 -1.34 3.88
CA LEU A 239 17.96 -0.10 4.53
C LEU A 239 18.25 -0.36 6.01
N ILE A 240 17.35 -1.12 6.65
CA ILE A 240 17.48 -1.61 8.01
C ILE A 240 16.93 -3.03 8.09
N GLY A 241 17.47 -3.84 8.98
CA GLY A 241 16.94 -5.18 9.23
C GLY A 241 17.79 -6.00 10.19
N ASN A 242 17.14 -7.00 10.79
CA ASN A 242 17.75 -8.03 11.63
C ASN A 242 16.83 -9.27 11.64
N ARG A 243 16.99 -10.16 12.62
CA ARG A 243 16.17 -11.37 12.76
C ARG A 243 14.67 -11.13 13.00
N PHE A 244 14.25 -9.93 13.39
CA PHE A 244 12.85 -9.60 13.68
C PHE A 244 12.14 -8.85 12.55
N GLY A 245 12.87 -8.37 11.55
CA GLY A 245 12.25 -7.66 10.44
C GLY A 245 13.24 -7.07 9.45
N GLN A 246 12.71 -6.62 8.32
CA GLN A 246 13.46 -6.04 7.21
C GLN A 246 12.66 -4.88 6.63
N TYR A 247 13.36 -3.83 6.22
CA TYR A 247 12.78 -2.71 5.51
C TYR A 247 13.63 -2.38 4.27
N PHE A 248 12.94 -2.35 3.13
CA PHE A 248 13.48 -1.97 1.83
C PHE A 248 12.89 -0.63 1.43
N GLU A 249 13.72 0.26 0.90
CA GLU A 249 13.28 1.59 0.48
C GLU A 249 13.99 2.01 -0.81
N ALA A 250 13.19 2.43 -1.80
CA ALA A 250 13.64 3.12 -2.99
C ALA A 250 13.34 4.62 -2.83
N THR A 251 14.38 5.46 -2.87
CA THR A 251 14.26 6.92 -2.66
C THR A 251 14.52 7.69 -3.95
N PRO A 252 13.98 8.92 -4.08
CA PRO A 252 14.27 9.80 -5.22
C PRO A 252 15.75 10.20 -5.30
N ASP A 253 16.53 10.08 -4.22
CA ASP A 253 17.98 10.32 -4.25
C ASP A 253 18.68 9.32 -5.18
N ARG A 254 18.22 8.06 -5.12
CA ARG A 254 18.83 6.91 -5.82
C ARG A 254 18.17 6.61 -7.15
N PHE A 255 16.86 6.80 -7.26
CA PHE A 255 16.07 6.46 -8.44
C PHE A 255 15.53 7.70 -9.12
N GLN A 256 16.00 7.97 -10.34
CA GLN A 256 15.59 9.13 -11.12
C GLN A 256 14.10 9.13 -11.41
N GLN A 257 13.52 7.94 -11.64
CA GLN A 257 12.09 7.74 -11.92
C GLN A 257 11.17 8.23 -10.78
N LEU A 258 11.70 8.42 -9.57
CA LEU A 258 10.94 8.85 -8.39
C LEU A 258 11.07 10.36 -8.10
N ARG A 259 12.00 11.07 -8.77
CA ARG A 259 12.35 12.46 -8.46
C ARG A 259 11.23 13.44 -8.77
N ASP A 260 10.56 13.29 -9.89
CA ASP A 260 9.51 14.22 -10.33
C ASP A 260 8.30 14.23 -9.39
N LEU A 261 8.03 13.06 -8.78
CA LEU A 261 6.98 12.91 -7.77
C LEU A 261 7.44 13.31 -6.37
N ASP A 262 8.75 13.35 -6.12
CA ASP A 262 9.38 13.39 -4.79
C ASP A 262 8.80 12.33 -3.84
N VAL A 263 8.75 11.08 -4.31
CA VAL A 263 8.12 9.96 -3.59
C VAL A 263 9.14 8.86 -3.32
N ALA A 264 9.23 8.41 -2.07
CA ALA A 264 9.90 7.16 -1.71
C ALA A 264 8.92 5.98 -1.79
N VAL A 265 9.41 4.77 -2.05
CA VAL A 265 8.61 3.54 -2.04
C VAL A 265 9.24 2.55 -1.08
N GLY A 266 8.44 2.01 -0.16
CA GLY A 266 8.93 1.16 0.93
C GLY A 266 8.18 -0.17 1.02
N ILE A 267 8.91 -1.24 1.34
CA ILE A 267 8.35 -2.52 1.76
C ILE A 267 8.93 -2.89 3.12
N MET A 268 8.07 -3.07 4.11
CA MET A 268 8.43 -3.48 5.46
C MET A 268 7.87 -4.87 5.75
N ASN A 269 8.72 -5.75 6.26
CA ASN A 269 8.33 -7.05 6.77
C ASN A 269 8.74 -7.13 8.25
N ILE A 270 7.76 -7.31 9.12
CA ILE A 270 7.97 -7.59 10.55
C ILE A 270 7.66 -9.07 10.76
N ASN A 271 8.65 -9.83 11.24
CA ASN A 271 8.49 -11.25 11.47
C ASN A 271 7.49 -11.50 12.60
N GLN A 272 6.88 -12.69 12.60
CA GLN A 272 5.96 -13.13 13.66
C GLN A 272 6.56 -12.87 15.04
N GLY A 273 5.78 -12.24 15.93
CA GLY A 273 6.23 -11.88 17.27
C GLY A 273 7.30 -10.79 17.30
N GLY A 274 7.47 -10.02 16.22
CA GLY A 274 8.36 -8.87 16.13
C GLY A 274 7.62 -7.53 16.22
N MET A 275 8.38 -6.47 16.49
CA MET A 275 7.94 -5.08 16.40
C MET A 275 9.04 -4.21 15.82
N ILE A 276 8.68 -3.13 15.13
CA ILE A 276 9.61 -2.04 14.85
C ILE A 276 9.70 -1.13 16.09
N LEU A 277 10.92 -0.81 16.52
CA LEU A 277 11.15 0.12 17.62
C LEU A 277 10.56 1.49 17.29
N PRO A 278 10.12 2.27 18.31
CA PRO A 278 9.57 3.60 18.08
C PRO A 278 10.50 4.46 17.22
N VAL A 279 9.93 4.98 16.13
CA VAL A 279 10.66 5.68 15.07
C VAL A 279 9.80 6.81 14.52
N TYR A 280 10.42 7.87 14.00
CA TYR A 280 9.73 8.86 13.19
C TYR A 280 10.49 9.15 11.89
N CYS A 281 9.77 9.56 10.86
CA CYS A 281 10.35 10.04 9.61
C CYS A 281 10.57 11.55 9.69
N THR A 282 11.74 12.03 9.26
CA THR A 282 12.06 13.47 9.33
C THR A 282 11.26 14.34 8.37
N ARG A 283 10.93 13.83 7.18
CA ARG A 283 10.32 14.62 6.09
C ARG A 283 9.14 13.92 5.43
N ALA A 284 9.25 12.61 5.21
CA ALA A 284 8.25 11.88 4.44
C ALA A 284 6.95 11.65 5.24
N THR A 285 5.82 11.89 4.58
CA THR A 285 4.51 11.40 5.02
C THR A 285 4.22 10.08 4.30
N TRP A 286 4.08 8.99 5.05
CA TRP A 286 3.90 7.66 4.48
C TRP A 286 2.43 7.29 4.32
N LEU A 287 2.07 6.79 3.15
CA LEU A 287 0.77 6.26 2.76
C LEU A 287 0.89 4.73 2.69
N VAL A 288 0.56 4.04 3.77
CA VAL A 288 0.90 2.62 4.00
C VAL A 288 -0.33 1.73 3.86
N MET A 289 -0.18 0.62 3.15
CA MET A 289 -1.18 -0.45 3.05
C MET A 289 -0.63 -1.75 3.63
N VAL A 290 -1.46 -2.49 4.37
CA VAL A 290 -1.15 -3.82 4.86
C VAL A 290 -1.34 -4.83 3.73
N ALA A 291 -0.24 -5.47 3.31
CA ALA A 291 -0.25 -6.46 2.23
C ALA A 291 -0.43 -7.90 2.73
N GLN A 292 0.04 -8.21 3.95
CA GLN A 292 -0.06 -9.55 4.53
C GLN A 292 -0.04 -9.49 6.06
N GLY A 293 -0.78 -10.40 6.69
CA GLY A 293 -0.75 -10.60 8.14
C GLY A 293 -1.59 -9.59 8.90
N ASN A 294 -1.40 -9.58 10.22
CA ASN A 294 -2.11 -8.67 11.12
C ASN A 294 -1.11 -7.97 12.04
N GLY A 295 -1.49 -6.79 12.50
CA GLY A 295 -0.68 -6.02 13.42
C GLY A 295 -1.49 -5.08 14.29
N ARG A 296 -0.76 -4.33 15.10
CA ARG A 296 -1.28 -3.13 15.76
C ARG A 296 -0.25 -2.02 15.67
N LEU A 297 -0.73 -0.79 15.62
CA LEU A 297 0.11 0.41 15.65
C LEU A 297 -0.19 1.25 16.90
N GLU A 298 0.82 1.99 17.33
CA GLU A 298 0.69 3.11 18.24
C GLU A 298 1.46 4.29 17.66
N MET A 299 0.77 5.42 17.50
CA MET A 299 1.33 6.64 16.93
C MET A 299 1.05 7.82 17.85
N VAL A 300 2.08 8.61 18.13
CA VAL A 300 1.96 9.85 18.89
C VAL A 300 1.55 10.97 17.94
N SER A 301 0.44 11.65 18.25
CA SER A 301 -0.06 12.79 17.48
C SER A 301 -0.23 14.01 18.38
N SER A 302 0.11 15.19 17.85
CA SER A 302 -0.13 16.48 18.49
C SER A 302 -1.08 17.29 17.62
N ARG A 303 -2.29 17.57 18.11
CA ARG A 303 -3.26 18.42 17.38
C ARG A 303 -2.97 19.88 17.70
N ARG A 304 -2.77 20.70 16.66
CA ARG A 304 -2.42 22.15 16.75
C ARG A 304 -3.38 22.97 17.65
N HIS A 305 -4.57 22.48 17.94
CA HIS A 305 -5.59 23.19 18.73
C HIS A 305 -5.79 22.66 20.16
N GLN A 306 -5.09 21.61 20.60
CA GLN A 306 -5.19 21.13 21.98
C GLN A 306 -4.06 21.69 22.84
N ARG A 307 -4.42 22.48 23.86
CA ARG A 307 -3.51 22.93 24.93
C ARG A 307 -3.03 21.77 25.84
N GLN A 308 -3.43 20.53 25.55
CA GLN A 308 -3.17 19.33 26.35
C GLN A 308 -2.32 18.33 25.57
N GLY A 309 -1.00 18.40 25.75
CA GLY A 309 -0.06 17.29 25.58
C GLY A 309 -0.09 16.51 24.25
N HIS A 310 0.63 15.40 24.24
CA HIS A 310 0.63 14.43 23.16
C HIS A 310 -0.51 13.42 23.35
N LYS A 311 -1.26 13.10 22.29
CA LYS A 311 -2.25 12.01 22.30
C LYS A 311 -1.65 10.78 21.62
N VAL A 312 -1.81 9.61 22.23
CA VAL A 312 -1.50 8.34 21.57
C VAL A 312 -2.73 7.88 20.80
N VAL A 313 -2.53 7.61 19.53
CA VAL A 313 -3.53 7.06 18.61
C VAL A 313 -3.16 5.61 18.35
N ARG A 314 -4.14 4.71 18.48
CA ARG A 314 -3.95 3.27 18.33
C ARG A 314 -4.79 2.73 17.18
N GLY A 315 -4.44 1.55 16.69
CA GLY A 315 -5.28 0.84 15.73
C GLY A 315 -4.78 -0.58 15.45
N CYS A 316 -5.73 -1.48 15.20
CA CYS A 316 -5.47 -2.81 14.68
C CYS A 316 -5.40 -2.76 13.16
N LEU A 317 -4.49 -3.55 12.61
CA LEU A 317 -4.15 -3.61 11.21
C LEU A 317 -4.46 -5.01 10.68
N SER A 318 -5.25 -5.06 9.61
CA SER A 318 -5.52 -6.27 8.84
C SER A 318 -5.25 -6.03 7.35
N VAL A 319 -5.15 -7.10 6.57
CA VAL A 319 -4.88 -7.03 5.13
C VAL A 319 -5.85 -6.08 4.42
N GLY A 320 -5.31 -5.17 3.62
CA GLY A 320 -6.06 -4.14 2.90
C GLY A 320 -6.34 -2.88 3.70
N ASP A 321 -6.08 -2.86 5.01
CA ASP A 321 -6.15 -1.62 5.78
C ASP A 321 -5.05 -0.66 5.33
N PHE A 322 -5.39 0.62 5.33
CA PHE A 322 -4.54 1.72 4.92
C PHE A 322 -4.37 2.69 6.07
N PHE A 323 -3.17 3.25 6.24
CA PHE A 323 -2.94 4.27 7.23
C PHE A 323 -1.89 5.30 6.80
N VAL A 324 -2.02 6.51 7.34
CA VAL A 324 -1.13 7.64 7.07
C VAL A 324 -0.20 7.84 8.26
N ILE A 325 1.10 7.94 8.01
CA ILE A 325 2.10 8.31 9.01
C ILE A 325 2.64 9.69 8.63
N PRO A 326 2.17 10.78 9.27
CA PRO A 326 2.68 12.11 8.97
C PRO A 326 4.16 12.25 9.38
N ALA A 327 4.89 13.10 8.67
CA ALA A 327 6.26 13.44 9.04
C ALA A 327 6.36 13.90 10.51
N GLY A 328 7.45 13.52 11.16
CA GLY A 328 7.76 13.88 12.54
C GLY A 328 6.95 13.12 13.61
N HIS A 329 5.96 12.29 13.24
CA HIS A 329 5.16 11.56 14.21
C HIS A 329 5.85 10.26 14.66
N PRO A 330 6.15 10.10 15.97
CA PRO A 330 6.62 8.82 16.50
C PRO A 330 5.59 7.73 16.32
N ILE A 331 6.01 6.60 15.76
CA ILE A 331 5.17 5.43 15.55
C ILE A 331 5.93 4.15 15.89
N THR A 332 5.19 3.14 16.33
CA THR A 332 5.62 1.74 16.38
C THR A 332 4.54 0.84 15.79
N VAL A 333 4.96 -0.26 15.19
CA VAL A 333 4.07 -1.28 14.64
C VAL A 333 4.53 -2.64 15.15
N VAL A 334 3.57 -3.44 15.59
CA VAL A 334 3.78 -4.76 16.17
C VAL A 334 3.07 -5.80 15.31
N ALA A 335 3.77 -6.85 14.89
CA ALA A 335 3.13 -7.99 14.25
C ALA A 335 2.33 -8.78 15.30
N THR A 336 1.08 -9.10 14.99
CA THR A 336 0.17 -9.82 15.89
C THR A 336 -0.30 -11.13 15.26
N GLY A 337 -0.55 -12.13 16.11
CA GLY A 337 -0.95 -13.47 15.67
C GLY A 337 0.22 -14.31 15.15
N ASP A 338 -0.10 -15.32 14.35
CA ASP A 338 0.85 -16.36 13.93
C ASP A 338 1.42 -16.17 12.52
N SER A 339 1.52 -14.91 12.07
CA SER A 339 2.02 -14.59 10.74
C SER A 339 2.95 -13.38 10.74
N ASN A 340 3.81 -13.29 9.74
CA ASN A 340 4.56 -12.07 9.46
C ASN A 340 3.61 -10.96 9.02
N LEU A 341 3.91 -9.73 9.41
CA LEU A 341 3.21 -8.53 8.96
C LEU A 341 4.02 -7.89 7.82
N ARG A 342 3.44 -7.86 6.62
CA ARG A 342 4.01 -7.14 5.47
C ARG A 342 3.20 -5.90 5.16
N MET A 343 3.89 -4.79 5.04
CA MET A 343 3.32 -3.49 4.69
C MET A 343 4.07 -2.92 3.50
N VAL A 344 3.36 -2.24 2.62
CA VAL A 344 3.90 -1.50 1.49
C VAL A 344 3.48 -0.05 1.59
N GLY A 345 4.29 0.89 1.12
CA GLY A 345 3.94 2.30 1.26
C GLY A 345 4.61 3.23 0.29
N PHE A 346 4.00 4.40 0.13
CA PHE A 346 4.53 5.54 -0.60
C PHE A 346 4.83 6.68 0.38
N GLY A 347 6.08 7.14 0.42
CA GLY A 347 6.53 8.27 1.24
C GLY A 347 6.52 9.55 0.43
N ILE A 348 5.52 10.41 0.63
CA ILE A 348 5.45 11.74 0.00
C ILE A 348 6.50 12.65 0.63
N ASN A 349 7.23 13.43 -0.18
CA ASN A 349 8.40 14.22 0.23
C ASN A 349 9.58 13.32 0.64
N GLY A 350 9.89 12.35 -0.20
CA GLY A 350 10.88 11.31 0.05
C GLY A 350 12.33 11.81 0.04
N HIS A 351 12.65 12.88 -0.67
CA HIS A 351 14.00 13.39 -0.82
C HIS A 351 14.62 13.78 0.53
N ASN A 352 15.82 13.23 0.80
CA ASN A 352 16.55 13.38 2.06
C ASN A 352 15.75 13.01 3.33
N SER A 353 14.68 12.22 3.21
CA SER A 353 13.97 11.70 4.38
C SER A 353 14.85 10.68 5.11
N ARG A 354 14.77 10.68 6.43
CA ARG A 354 15.54 9.79 7.33
C ARG A 354 14.64 9.23 8.42
N LEU A 355 14.93 8.00 8.81
CA LEU A 355 14.36 7.35 9.99
C LEU A 355 15.16 7.72 11.23
N ASN A 356 14.48 8.28 12.24
CA ASN A 356 15.07 8.58 13.54
C ASN A 356 14.46 7.67 14.60
N PHE A 357 15.21 6.66 15.00
CA PHE A 357 14.83 5.72 16.05
C PHE A 357 14.95 6.36 17.43
N LEU A 358 13.95 6.12 18.28
CA LEU A 358 13.84 6.65 19.64
C LEU A 358 14.30 5.65 20.71
N ALA A 359 14.54 4.40 20.32
CA ALA A 359 15.01 3.32 21.19
C ALA A 359 15.91 2.35 20.42
N GLY A 360 16.63 1.50 21.16
CA GLY A 360 17.60 0.54 20.62
C GLY A 360 19.01 1.11 20.49
N GLN A 361 19.97 0.23 20.16
CA GLN A 361 21.38 0.61 20.09
C GLN A 361 21.65 1.72 19.06
N GLN A 362 20.97 1.66 17.90
CA GLN A 362 20.96 2.74 16.91
C GLN A 362 19.74 3.63 17.13
N SER A 363 19.86 4.62 18.02
CA SER A 363 18.83 5.63 18.28
C SER A 363 19.43 7.03 18.36
N ILE A 364 18.59 8.06 18.30
CA ILE A 364 19.02 9.46 18.39
C ILE A 364 19.78 9.75 19.69
N TRP A 365 19.48 9.04 20.78
CA TRP A 365 20.11 9.20 22.09
C TRP A 365 21.59 8.84 22.11
N ARG A 366 22.06 8.05 21.13
CA ARG A 366 23.49 7.78 20.95
C ARG A 366 24.29 9.05 20.64
N ASN A 367 23.64 10.02 19.98
CA ASN A 367 24.26 11.27 19.55
C ASN A 367 23.92 12.46 20.47
N VAL A 368 23.29 12.20 21.63
CA VAL A 368 23.03 13.22 22.66
C VAL A 368 24.09 13.12 23.74
N GLU A 369 24.70 14.25 24.07
CA GLU A 369 25.74 14.35 25.09
C GLU A 369 25.24 13.93 26.47
N ARG A 370 26.16 13.38 27.27
CA ARG A 370 25.85 12.84 28.61
C ARG A 370 25.25 13.89 29.55
N GLY A 371 25.80 15.10 29.57
CA GLY A 371 25.25 16.21 30.38
C GLY A 371 23.85 16.65 29.91
N ALA A 372 23.61 16.64 28.60
CA ALA A 372 22.29 16.95 28.05
C ALA A 372 21.24 15.89 28.45
N LYS A 373 21.59 14.60 28.47
CA LYS A 373 20.71 13.53 28.98
C LYS A 373 20.34 13.75 30.44
N GLU A 374 21.32 14.06 31.29
CA GLU A 374 21.09 14.33 32.72
C GLU A 374 20.13 15.48 32.94
N MET A 375 20.35 16.61 32.26
CA MET A 375 19.46 17.78 32.34
C MET A 375 18.07 17.50 31.74
N SER A 376 17.99 16.70 30.67
CA SER A 376 16.72 16.41 29.99
C SER A 376 15.78 15.56 30.84
N PHE A 377 16.32 14.61 31.62
CA PHE A 377 15.54 13.67 32.41
C PHE A 377 15.58 13.93 33.91
N ASN A 378 16.38 14.90 34.36
CA ASN A 378 16.62 15.20 35.78
C ASN A 378 17.01 13.94 36.58
N MET A 379 17.89 13.13 35.98
CA MET A 379 18.38 11.85 36.50
C MET A 379 19.88 11.72 36.26
N PRO A 380 20.65 11.04 37.14
CA PRO A 380 22.09 10.86 36.95
C PRO A 380 22.40 10.29 35.56
N ALA A 381 23.31 10.93 34.81
CA ALA A 381 23.52 10.56 33.41
C ALA A 381 23.89 9.08 33.20
N ARG A 382 24.59 8.48 34.17
CA ARG A 382 24.97 7.07 34.15
C ARG A 382 23.75 6.15 34.11
N GLU A 383 22.72 6.46 34.90
CA GLU A 383 21.48 5.69 34.98
C GLU A 383 20.68 5.84 33.69
N VAL A 384 20.61 7.06 33.13
CA VAL A 384 19.95 7.30 31.83
C VAL A 384 20.64 6.52 30.71
N GLU A 385 21.97 6.54 30.66
CA GLU A 385 22.74 5.79 29.66
C GLU A 385 22.56 4.28 29.80
N GLU A 386 22.54 3.75 31.03
CA GLU A 386 22.26 2.35 31.31
C GLU A 386 20.87 1.94 30.79
N ILE A 387 19.84 2.74 31.07
CA ILE A 387 18.46 2.48 30.60
C ILE A 387 18.40 2.45 29.07
N PHE A 388 19.01 3.41 28.38
CA PHE A 388 19.00 3.44 26.91
C PHE A 388 19.83 2.32 26.27
N GLN A 389 20.81 1.78 26.98
CA GLN A 389 21.68 0.69 26.49
C GLN A 389 21.12 -0.70 26.78
N ASN A 390 20.09 -0.84 27.64
CA ASN A 390 19.48 -2.14 27.95
C ASN A 390 18.90 -2.87 26.72
N GLN A 391 18.48 -2.13 25.69
CA GLN A 391 18.04 -2.72 24.43
C GLN A 391 19.24 -2.94 23.50
N ASN A 392 19.72 -4.18 23.44
CA ASN A 392 20.89 -4.58 22.66
C ASN A 392 20.63 -4.77 21.15
N GLU A 393 19.37 -4.78 20.72
CA GLU A 393 19.01 -4.86 19.30
C GLU A 393 18.75 -3.47 18.72
N SER A 394 18.74 -3.38 17.38
CA SER A 394 18.35 -2.16 16.64
C SER A 394 17.20 -2.46 15.69
N TYR A 395 16.43 -1.41 15.38
CA TYR A 395 15.37 -1.41 14.38
C TYR A 395 14.14 -2.26 14.72
N PHE A 396 14.30 -3.58 14.77
CA PHE A 396 13.22 -4.51 15.06
C PHE A 396 13.61 -5.37 16.27
N VAL A 397 12.64 -5.65 17.13
CA VAL A 397 12.85 -6.44 18.36
C VAL A 397 11.71 -7.40 18.59
N ALA A 398 11.87 -8.30 19.55
CA ALA A 398 10.75 -9.13 20.01
C ALA A 398 9.61 -8.24 20.51
N ALA A 399 8.40 -8.51 20.01
CA ALA A 399 7.19 -7.85 20.44
C ALA A 399 6.96 -8.06 21.95
N PRO A 400 6.23 -7.14 22.60
CA PRO A 400 5.80 -7.36 23.98
C PRO A 400 5.06 -8.70 24.05
N LYS A 401 5.41 -9.53 25.03
CA LYS A 401 4.60 -10.71 25.35
C LYS A 401 3.23 -10.18 25.74
N GLY A 402 2.25 -10.32 24.84
CA GLY A 402 0.86 -10.07 25.20
C GLY A 402 0.55 -10.85 26.47
N GLY A 403 -0.24 -10.28 27.37
CA GLY A 403 -0.75 -10.97 28.56
C GLY A 403 -1.71 -12.12 28.24
N GLY A 404 -1.39 -12.98 27.26
CA GLY A 404 -2.06 -14.22 26.95
C GLY A 404 -1.35 -15.36 27.68
N ARG A 405 -1.99 -15.88 28.72
CA ARG A 405 -1.54 -17.06 29.46
C ARG A 405 -1.31 -18.24 28.51
N ARG A 406 -0.24 -18.99 28.82
CA ARG A 406 0.15 -20.32 28.36
C ARG A 406 -0.94 -21.13 27.65
N GLY A 407 -0.61 -21.50 26.41
CA GLY A 407 -0.79 -22.85 25.86
C GLY A 407 -2.22 -23.37 25.76
N GLN A 408 -2.83 -23.21 24.59
CA GLN A 408 -3.74 -24.22 24.05
C GLN A 408 -3.58 -24.24 22.53
N GLN A 409 -3.05 -25.37 22.03
CA GLN A 409 -3.06 -25.73 20.61
C GLN A 409 -4.51 -25.66 20.11
N TYR A 410 -4.79 -24.72 19.22
CA TYR A 410 -5.99 -24.79 18.39
C TYR A 410 -5.69 -25.72 17.22
N VAL A 411 -6.24 -26.93 17.30
CA VAL A 411 -6.40 -27.81 16.14
C VAL A 411 -7.32 -27.08 15.15
N SER A 412 -6.87 -26.90 13.91
CA SER A 412 -7.65 -26.29 12.85
C SER A 412 -8.92 -27.12 12.60
N SER A 413 -10.08 -26.59 12.94
CA SER A 413 -11.34 -27.10 12.41
C SER A 413 -11.51 -26.56 11.00
N ILE A 414 -11.30 -27.46 10.04
CA ILE A 414 -11.89 -27.43 8.71
C ILE A 414 -13.38 -27.20 8.89
N LEU A 415 -13.88 -26.02 8.50
CA LEU A 415 -15.25 -25.70 8.09
C LEU A 415 -15.35 -24.18 8.02
N ASP A 416 -14.92 -23.61 6.91
CA ASP A 416 -15.41 -22.32 6.39
C ASP A 416 -15.07 -22.25 4.89
N LEU A 417 -15.77 -23.11 4.15
CA LEU A 417 -16.06 -22.97 2.72
C LEU A 417 -17.58 -23.00 2.64
N VAL A 418 -18.15 -22.15 1.79
CA VAL A 418 -19.59 -21.83 1.61
C VAL A 418 -20.02 -20.71 2.59
N PHE A 419 -20.04 -19.43 2.19
CA PHE A 419 -20.84 -18.82 1.13
C PHE A 419 -20.18 -17.60 0.48
#